data_AF-A0A024RZ48-F1
#
_entry.id   AF-A0A024RZ48-F1
#
_cell.length_a   1.000
_cell.length_b   1.000
_cell.length_c   1.000
_cell.angle_alpha   90.00
_cell.angle_beta   90.00
_cell.angle_gamma   90.00
#
_symmetry.space_group_name_H-M   'P 1'
#
loop_
_entity.id
_entity.type
_entity.pdbx_description
1 polymer ?
#
loop_
_entity_poly.entity_id
_entity_poly.type
_entity_poly.pdbx_seq_one_letter_code
_entity_poly.pdbx_strand_id
1 'polypeptide(L)'
;MLRARVALSWSVLSSRQRPCRQPCPNMQESPVGPDGGERVEIAPPLPLWQRLGPVTRLAQAYGNSQKKRPYVTQTISSIFIFFSADLLAQSMSDDDYDPVRTARNVFIGAGTAIPAYQWFKFLATRFNYKSRVLSLGVKIVLNQLLFATYMNVYFFSMQALLSGDGISGAVQRVRDTLLTSWINSCKIWPIVMAFNLSYVPLEYRALFAGIINLGWQAYLSLLNRWAEVREAEAAETAAEAVALA
;
A
#
# COMPACT_ATOMS: atom_id res chain seq x y z
N MET A 1 -37.46 -22.82 -32.83
CA MET A 1 -36.84 -22.62 -31.50
C MET A 1 -36.42 -21.16 -31.40
N LEU A 2 -37.01 -20.46 -30.43
CA LEU A 2 -37.13 -19.00 -30.33
C LEU A 2 -35.78 -18.25 -30.29
N ARG A 3 -35.64 -17.25 -31.17
CA ARG A 3 -34.75 -16.08 -31.00
C ARG A 3 -35.57 -14.98 -30.33
N ALA A 4 -35.06 -14.36 -29.26
CA ALA A 4 -35.64 -13.14 -28.70
C ALA A 4 -34.65 -11.98 -28.86
N ARG A 5 -34.98 -11.06 -29.77
CA ARG A 5 -34.53 -9.66 -29.81
C ARG A 5 -35.73 -8.81 -29.39
N VAL A 6 -35.59 -7.91 -28.42
CA VAL A 6 -36.47 -6.73 -28.19
C VAL A 6 -35.60 -5.69 -27.48
N ALA A 7 -35.05 -4.68 -28.18
CA ALA A 7 -35.63 -3.40 -28.60
C ALA A 7 -35.45 -2.28 -27.55
N LEU A 8 -34.64 -1.29 -27.93
CA LEU A 8 -34.55 0.05 -27.35
C LEU A 8 -35.87 0.81 -27.61
N SER A 9 -36.34 1.58 -26.63
CA SER A 9 -37.26 2.69 -26.87
C SER A 9 -36.87 3.88 -26.01
N TRP A 10 -36.34 4.89 -26.68
CA TRP A 10 -36.27 6.28 -26.24
C TRP A 10 -37.49 6.99 -26.81
N SER A 11 -38.25 7.72 -25.97
CA SER A 11 -38.69 9.11 -26.21
C SER A 11 -39.91 9.53 -25.37
N VAL A 12 -39.69 10.60 -24.60
CA VAL A 12 -40.55 11.79 -24.45
C VAL A 12 -41.94 11.60 -23.84
N LEU A 13 -42.09 12.12 -22.62
CA LEU A 13 -43.20 13.02 -22.29
C LEU A 13 -42.71 14.07 -21.30
N SER A 14 -42.60 15.30 -21.81
CA SER A 14 -42.43 16.51 -21.04
C SER A 14 -43.68 16.74 -20.18
N SER A 15 -43.51 16.80 -18.86
CA SER A 15 -44.41 17.55 -18.00
C SER A 15 -43.60 18.67 -17.35
N ARG A 16 -43.87 19.90 -17.79
CA ARG A 16 -43.46 21.11 -17.08
C ARG A 16 -44.00 21.03 -15.65
N GLN A 17 -43.12 20.82 -14.68
CA GLN A 17 -43.39 21.19 -13.30
C GLN A 17 -42.50 22.37 -12.91
N ARG A 18 -43.18 23.40 -12.44
CA ARG A 18 -42.67 24.72 -12.05
C ARG A 18 -41.70 24.59 -10.87
N PRO A 19 -40.80 25.57 -10.65
CA PRO A 19 -39.80 25.49 -9.59
C PRO A 19 -40.47 25.45 -8.22
N CYS A 20 -40.21 24.40 -7.44
CA CYS A 20 -40.52 24.40 -6.02
C CYS A 20 -39.71 25.52 -5.36
N ARG A 21 -40.39 26.62 -5.02
CA ARG A 21 -39.92 27.58 -4.03
C ARG A 21 -39.69 26.80 -2.73
N GLN A 22 -38.44 26.62 -2.33
CA GLN A 22 -38.14 26.26 -0.95
C GLN A 22 -38.70 27.37 -0.04
N PRO A 23 -39.50 27.04 0.98
CA PRO A 23 -39.81 27.97 2.04
C PRO A 23 -38.53 28.26 2.83
N CYS A 24 -38.35 29.52 3.24
CA CYS A 24 -37.31 29.95 4.17
C CYS A 24 -37.28 29.06 5.44
N PRO A 25 -36.14 28.99 6.15
CA PRO A 25 -35.95 28.06 7.24
C PRO A 25 -37.02 28.29 8.31
N ASN A 26 -37.66 27.20 8.72
CA ASN A 26 -38.54 27.17 9.87
C ASN A 26 -37.73 27.69 11.08
N MET A 27 -38.13 28.82 11.65
CA MET A 27 -37.67 29.22 12.98
C MET A 27 -38.18 28.17 13.95
N GLN A 28 -37.33 27.19 14.26
CA GLN A 28 -37.54 26.29 15.37
C GLN A 28 -37.33 27.11 16.64
N GLU A 29 -38.43 27.49 17.28
CA GLU A 29 -38.42 28.08 18.61
C GLU A 29 -37.64 27.16 19.55
N SER A 30 -36.57 27.69 20.14
CA SER A 30 -35.85 27.01 21.22
C SER A 30 -36.76 26.84 22.43
N PRO A 31 -36.73 25.69 23.13
CA PRO A 31 -37.39 25.59 24.42
C PRO A 31 -36.66 26.48 25.42
N VAL A 32 -37.30 27.58 25.82
CA VAL A 32 -36.82 28.50 26.85
C VAL A 32 -36.82 27.76 28.18
N GLY A 33 -35.63 27.38 28.67
CA GLY A 33 -35.42 26.98 30.06
C GLY A 33 -35.45 28.21 30.98
N PRO A 34 -35.65 28.04 32.31
CA PRO A 34 -35.93 29.16 33.22
C PRO A 34 -34.75 30.11 33.46
N ASP A 35 -33.56 29.83 32.93
CA ASP A 35 -32.37 30.66 33.07
C ASP A 35 -31.83 31.00 31.69
N GLY A 36 -31.81 32.30 31.36
CA GLY A 36 -31.48 32.87 30.06
C GLY A 36 -30.01 32.75 29.62
N GLY A 37 -29.46 31.54 29.65
CA GLY A 37 -28.16 31.19 29.09
C GLY A 37 -28.31 30.36 27.82
N GLU A 38 -27.94 30.94 26.68
CA GLU A 38 -27.77 30.22 25.41
C GLU A 38 -26.78 29.07 25.63
N ARG A 39 -27.25 27.81 25.55
CA ARG A 39 -26.34 26.66 25.60
C ARG A 39 -25.55 26.65 24.29
N VAL A 40 -24.36 27.25 24.32
CA VAL A 40 -23.37 27.08 23.26
C VAL A 40 -23.05 25.59 23.20
N GLU A 41 -23.60 24.88 22.21
CA GLU A 41 -23.23 23.51 21.92
C GLU A 41 -21.79 23.53 21.38
N ILE A 42 -20.83 23.35 22.27
CA ILE A 42 -19.41 23.28 21.94
C ILE A 42 -19.25 22.04 21.07
N ALA A 43 -19.14 22.24 19.75
CA ALA A 43 -18.81 21.17 18.81
C ALA A 43 -17.58 20.42 19.35
N PRO A 44 -17.59 19.07 19.35
CA PRO A 44 -16.49 18.31 19.93
C PRO A 44 -15.19 18.74 19.27
N PRO A 45 -14.12 18.96 20.05
CA PRO A 45 -12.85 19.41 19.50
C PRO A 45 -12.44 18.50 18.36
N LEU A 46 -12.10 19.09 17.21
CA LEU A 46 -11.60 18.34 16.07
C LEU A 46 -10.46 17.42 16.54
N PRO A 47 -10.47 16.13 16.13
CA PRO A 47 -9.46 15.18 16.56
C PRO A 47 -8.05 15.69 16.22
N LEU A 48 -7.05 15.30 17.03
CA LEU A 48 -5.70 15.89 17.02
C LEU A 48 -5.07 15.98 15.62
N TRP A 49 -5.28 14.98 14.77
CA TRP A 49 -4.75 14.96 13.40
C TRP A 49 -5.38 15.99 12.47
N GLN A 50 -6.55 16.56 12.79
CA GLN A 50 -7.15 17.69 12.05
C GLN A 50 -6.60 19.04 12.49
N ARG A 51 -5.87 19.08 13.61
CA ARG A 51 -5.17 20.27 14.10
C ARG A 51 -3.79 20.44 13.46
N LEU A 52 -3.31 19.43 12.73
CA LEU A 52 -2.04 19.44 11.98
C LEU A 52 -2.11 20.15 10.62
N GLY A 53 -3.16 20.94 10.37
CA GLY A 53 -3.36 21.84 9.23
C GLY A 53 -2.86 21.32 7.88
N PRO A 54 -1.61 21.62 7.46
CA PRO A 54 -1.04 21.13 6.20
C PRO A 54 -1.07 19.60 6.03
N VAL A 55 -0.70 18.83 7.06
CA VAL A 55 -0.61 17.36 6.98
C VAL A 55 -1.99 16.75 6.76
N THR A 56 -2.99 17.26 7.48
CA THR A 56 -4.39 16.83 7.32
C THR A 56 -4.90 17.10 5.91
N ARG A 57 -4.59 18.28 5.35
CA ARG A 57 -4.99 18.66 3.99
C ARG A 57 -4.36 17.76 2.94
N LEU A 58 -3.07 17.42 3.10
CA LEU A 58 -2.38 16.49 2.20
C LEU A 58 -2.99 15.09 2.28
N ALA A 59 -3.23 14.58 3.49
CA ALA A 59 -3.88 13.27 3.67
C ALA A 59 -5.29 13.26 3.04
N GLN A 60 -6.10 14.29 3.28
CA GLN A 60 -7.43 14.42 2.68
C GLN A 60 -7.36 14.54 1.15
N ALA A 61 -6.42 15.31 0.60
CA ALA A 61 -6.21 15.43 -0.84
C ALA A 61 -5.84 14.09 -1.47
N TYR A 62 -4.92 13.34 -0.85
CA TYR A 62 -4.57 11.99 -1.25
C TYR A 62 -5.80 11.07 -1.21
N GLY A 63 -6.53 11.04 -0.10
CA GLY A 63 -7.73 10.20 0.05
C GLY A 63 -8.81 10.52 -0.98
N ASN A 64 -9.02 11.80 -1.29
CA ASN A 64 -9.95 12.25 -2.34
C ASN A 64 -9.46 11.84 -3.74
N SER A 65 -8.16 11.97 -4.02
CA SER A 65 -7.56 11.52 -5.28
C SER A 65 -7.70 10.01 -5.45
N GLN A 66 -7.42 9.23 -4.41
CA GLN A 66 -7.53 7.78 -4.42
C GLN A 66 -8.99 7.32 -4.66
N LYS A 67 -9.98 8.04 -4.09
CA LYS A 67 -11.40 7.75 -4.33
C LYS A 67 -11.83 8.09 -5.77
N LYS A 68 -11.36 9.21 -6.32
CA LYS A 68 -11.75 9.70 -7.65
C LYS A 68 -11.03 8.97 -8.79
N ARG A 69 -9.74 8.66 -8.60
CA ARG A 69 -8.84 8.07 -9.60
C ARG A 69 -7.90 7.05 -8.93
N PRO A 70 -8.43 5.90 -8.49
CA PRO A 70 -7.66 4.93 -7.71
C PRO A 70 -6.44 4.40 -8.45
N TYR A 71 -6.57 4.01 -9.72
CA TYR A 71 -5.45 3.40 -10.46
C TYR A 71 -4.32 4.41 -10.74
N VAL A 72 -4.66 5.65 -11.10
CA VAL A 72 -3.66 6.70 -11.36
C VAL A 72 -2.94 7.07 -10.07
N THR A 73 -3.69 7.35 -9.00
CA THR A 73 -3.12 7.71 -7.70
C THR A 73 -2.24 6.58 -7.17
N GLN A 74 -2.69 5.33 -7.29
CA GLN A 74 -1.91 4.18 -6.87
C GLN A 74 -0.61 4.01 -7.66
N THR A 75 -0.65 4.18 -8.98
CA THR A 75 0.53 4.04 -9.85
C THR A 75 1.56 5.12 -9.55
N ILE A 76 1.12 6.38 -9.47
CA ILE A 76 1.99 7.51 -9.11
C ILE A 76 2.61 7.29 -7.73
N SER A 77 1.80 6.90 -6.74
CA SER A 77 2.29 6.65 -5.38
C SER A 77 3.32 5.52 -5.35
N SER A 78 3.06 4.43 -6.08
CA SER A 78 3.99 3.31 -6.17
C SER A 78 5.32 3.71 -6.80
N ILE A 79 5.29 4.52 -7.87
CA ILE A 79 6.50 5.09 -8.48
C ILE A 79 7.32 5.87 -7.44
N PHE A 80 6.69 6.77 -6.68
CA PHE A 80 7.38 7.53 -5.63
C PHE A 80 7.92 6.66 -4.50
N ILE A 81 7.17 5.63 -4.09
CA ILE A 81 7.60 4.69 -3.04
C ILE A 81 8.83 3.91 -3.52
N PHE A 82 8.78 3.31 -4.70
CA PHE A 82 9.89 2.50 -5.22
C PHE A 82 11.12 3.34 -5.55
N PHE A 83 10.93 4.55 -6.09
CA PHE A 83 12.01 5.51 -6.29
C PHE A 83 12.71 5.84 -4.97
N SER A 84 11.94 6.29 -3.97
CA SER A 84 12.49 6.64 -2.65
C SER A 84 13.13 5.44 -1.96
N ALA A 85 12.58 4.24 -2.12
CA ALA A 85 13.10 3.03 -1.49
C ALA A 85 14.42 2.59 -2.09
N ASP A 86 14.56 2.71 -3.41
CA ASP A 86 15.80 2.38 -4.06
C ASP A 86 16.88 3.43 -3.81
N LEU A 87 16.54 4.73 -3.83
CA LEU A 87 17.47 5.78 -3.40
C LEU A 87 17.97 5.56 -1.97
N LEU A 88 17.06 5.23 -1.05
CA LEU A 88 17.42 4.95 0.34
C LEU A 88 18.36 3.75 0.42
N ALA A 89 18.04 2.64 -0.24
CA ALA A 89 18.90 1.46 -0.24
C ALA A 89 20.27 1.73 -0.87
N GLN A 90 20.34 2.45 -1.98
CA GLN A 90 21.60 2.82 -2.63
C GLN A 90 22.43 3.78 -1.78
N SER A 91 21.80 4.71 -1.06
CA SER A 91 22.52 5.62 -0.15
C SER A 91 23.18 4.94 1.05
N MET A 92 22.82 3.68 1.32
CA MET A 92 23.36 2.86 2.41
C MET A 92 24.37 1.82 1.91
N SER A 93 24.57 1.74 0.60
CA SER A 93 25.62 0.95 -0.03
C SER A 93 26.87 1.81 -0.16
N ASP A 94 28.04 1.18 -0.12
CA ASP A 94 29.32 1.84 -0.34
C ASP A 94 29.62 2.02 -1.85
N ASP A 95 28.72 1.54 -2.73
CA ASP A 95 28.80 1.67 -4.19
C ASP A 95 28.30 3.03 -4.71
N ASP A 96 28.76 3.40 -5.91
CA ASP A 96 28.24 4.56 -6.65
C ASP A 96 26.76 4.39 -7.02
N TYR A 97 26.04 5.52 -7.10
CA TYR A 97 24.64 5.54 -7.48
C TYR A 97 24.41 4.96 -8.90
N ASP A 98 23.62 3.89 -8.99
CA ASP A 98 23.16 3.24 -10.22
C ASP A 98 21.73 3.72 -10.60
N PRO A 99 21.60 4.64 -11.57
CA PRO A 99 20.30 5.11 -12.04
C PRO A 99 19.51 4.05 -12.81
N VAL A 100 20.18 3.06 -13.43
CA VAL A 100 19.52 1.98 -14.18
C VAL A 100 18.83 1.03 -13.21
N ARG A 101 19.45 0.73 -12.07
CA ARG A 101 18.80 0.04 -10.95
C ARG A 101 17.56 0.78 -10.46
N THR A 102 17.63 2.10 -10.27
CA THR A 102 16.46 2.88 -9.85
C THR A 102 15.34 2.82 -10.89
N ALA A 103 15.67 2.96 -12.18
CA ALA A 103 14.68 2.88 -13.25
C ALA A 103 13.98 1.50 -13.28
N ARG A 104 14.71 0.41 -13.10
CA ARG A 104 14.14 -0.95 -12.98
C ARG A 104 13.19 -1.04 -11.79
N ASN A 105 13.60 -0.60 -10.61
CA ASN A 105 12.75 -0.64 -9.41
C ASN A 105 11.49 0.21 -9.55
N VAL A 106 11.59 1.40 -10.16
CA VAL A 106 10.42 2.24 -10.46
C VAL A 106 9.46 1.54 -11.43
N PHE A 107 9.98 0.89 -12.47
CA PHE A 107 9.15 0.15 -13.43
C PHE A 107 8.43 -1.02 -12.78
N ILE A 108 9.13 -1.80 -11.95
CA ILE A 108 8.57 -2.89 -11.15
C ILE A 108 7.49 -2.36 -10.21
N GLY A 109 7.75 -1.25 -9.52
CA GLY A 109 6.80 -0.59 -8.64
C GLY A 109 5.52 -0.15 -9.36
N ALA A 110 5.65 0.43 -10.54
CA ALA A 110 4.49 0.82 -11.36
C ALA A 110 3.64 -0.40 -11.74
N GLY A 111 4.25 -1.53 -12.10
CA GLY A 111 3.56 -2.76 -12.47
C GLY A 111 2.77 -3.42 -11.32
N THR A 112 3.29 -3.35 -10.08
CA THR A 112 2.61 -3.92 -8.90
C THR A 112 1.47 -3.06 -8.35
N ALA A 113 1.41 -1.78 -8.73
CA ALA A 113 0.51 -0.80 -8.15
C ALA A 113 -0.97 -1.25 -8.22
N ILE A 114 -1.45 -1.61 -9.41
CA ILE A 114 -2.84 -2.00 -9.62
C ILE A 114 -3.17 -3.35 -8.96
N PRO A 115 -2.38 -4.43 -9.14
CA PRO A 115 -2.59 -5.68 -8.41
C PRO A 115 -2.65 -5.50 -6.89
N ALA A 116 -1.77 -4.69 -6.31
CA ALA A 116 -1.76 -4.41 -4.88
C ALA A 116 -3.05 -3.72 -4.40
N TYR A 117 -3.51 -2.70 -5.13
CA TYR A 117 -4.77 -2.04 -4.79
C TYR A 117 -5.98 -2.98 -4.88
N GLN A 118 -6.04 -3.79 -5.94
CA GLN A 118 -7.11 -4.78 -6.10
C GLN A 118 -7.08 -5.81 -4.97
N TRP A 119 -5.89 -6.24 -4.54
CA TRP A 119 -5.75 -7.17 -3.43
C TRP A 119 -6.27 -6.60 -2.11
N PHE A 120 -5.90 -5.37 -1.75
CA PHE A 120 -6.43 -4.73 -0.54
C PHE A 120 -7.94 -4.52 -0.59
N LYS A 121 -8.49 -4.18 -1.77
CA LYS A 121 -9.94 -4.08 -1.98
C LYS A 121 -10.63 -5.45 -1.86
N PHE A 122 -10.01 -6.50 -2.40
CA PHE A 122 -10.49 -7.88 -2.29
C PHE A 122 -10.56 -8.32 -0.82
N LEU A 123 -9.47 -8.16 -0.05
CA LEU A 123 -9.47 -8.48 1.38
C LEU A 123 -10.39 -7.60 2.21
N ALA A 124 -10.66 -6.34 1.81
CA ALA A 124 -11.62 -5.49 2.49
C ALA A 124 -13.06 -5.97 2.32
N THR A 125 -13.40 -6.47 1.13
CA THR A 125 -14.77 -6.85 0.76
C THR A 125 -15.07 -8.32 1.01
N ARG A 126 -14.05 -9.18 1.05
CA ARG A 126 -14.18 -10.62 1.30
C ARG A 126 -13.73 -10.98 2.71
N PHE A 127 -14.08 -12.19 3.15
CA PHE A 127 -13.69 -12.76 4.45
C PHE A 127 -14.11 -11.92 5.67
N ASN A 128 -15.33 -11.35 5.63
CA ASN A 128 -15.94 -10.60 6.73
C ASN A 128 -16.90 -11.53 7.49
N TYR A 129 -16.38 -12.29 8.44
CA TYR A 129 -17.15 -13.19 9.30
C TYR A 129 -17.69 -12.46 10.54
N LYS A 130 -18.59 -13.11 11.28
CA LYS A 130 -19.08 -12.58 12.58
C LYS A 130 -17.94 -12.36 13.58
N SER A 131 -16.94 -13.26 13.59
CA SER A 131 -15.73 -13.10 14.41
C SER A 131 -14.72 -12.19 13.70
N ARG A 132 -14.36 -11.08 14.36
CA ARG A 132 -13.34 -10.14 13.86
C ARG A 132 -11.95 -10.79 13.82
N VAL A 133 -11.62 -11.59 14.84
CA VAL A 133 -10.34 -12.31 14.91
C VAL A 133 -10.22 -13.32 13.78
N LEU A 134 -11.27 -14.10 13.51
CA LEU A 134 -11.28 -15.04 12.39
C LEU A 134 -11.13 -14.32 11.05
N SER A 135 -11.86 -13.23 10.85
CA SER A 135 -11.77 -12.40 9.65
C SER A 135 -10.35 -11.88 9.42
N LEU A 136 -9.72 -11.36 10.47
CA LEU A 136 -8.37 -10.84 10.39
C LEU A 136 -7.35 -11.96 10.14
N GLY A 137 -7.45 -13.07 10.88
CA GLY A 137 -6.56 -14.22 10.73
C GLY A 137 -6.59 -14.81 9.31
N VAL A 138 -7.78 -15.04 8.74
CA VAL A 138 -7.92 -15.53 7.36
C VAL A 138 -7.29 -14.57 6.36
N LYS A 139 -7.53 -13.26 6.51
CA LYS A 139 -6.97 -12.25 5.60
C LYS A 139 -5.44 -12.20 5.67
N ILE A 140 -4.85 -12.34 6.86
CA ILE A 140 -3.39 -12.38 7.04
C ILE A 140 -2.80 -13.65 6.42
N VAL A 141 -3.41 -14.81 6.67
CA VAL A 141 -2.95 -16.09 6.10
C VAL A 141 -3.01 -16.04 4.57
N LEU A 142 -4.11 -15.57 3.99
CA LEU A 142 -4.24 -15.41 2.54
C LEU A 142 -3.24 -14.38 2.00
N ASN A 143 -2.97 -13.31 2.72
CA ASN A 143 -1.97 -12.33 2.34
C ASN A 143 -0.58 -12.96 2.25
N GLN A 144 -0.17 -13.75 3.25
CA GLN A 144 1.14 -14.40 3.23
C GLN A 144 1.23 -15.50 2.16
N LEU A 145 0.23 -16.38 2.07
CA LEU A 145 0.32 -17.53 1.17
C LEU A 145 0.17 -17.15 -0.30
N LEU A 146 -0.70 -16.20 -0.62
CA LEU A 146 -1.03 -15.87 -2.01
C LEU A 146 -0.31 -14.60 -2.46
N PHE A 147 -0.54 -13.49 -1.77
CA PHE A 147 -0.10 -12.20 -2.25
C PHE A 147 1.39 -11.96 -2.04
N ALA A 148 1.93 -12.29 -0.86
CA ALA A 148 3.36 -12.17 -0.61
C ALA A 148 4.15 -13.10 -1.54
N THR A 149 3.69 -14.34 -1.74
CA THR A 149 4.28 -15.28 -2.70
C THR A 149 4.26 -14.72 -4.13
N TYR A 150 3.10 -14.27 -4.60
CA TYR A 150 2.96 -13.64 -5.91
C TYR A 150 3.91 -12.44 -6.08
N MET A 151 3.95 -11.54 -5.08
CA MET A 151 4.78 -10.35 -5.14
C MET A 151 6.28 -10.68 -5.16
N ASN A 152 6.72 -11.68 -4.41
CA ASN A 152 8.11 -12.14 -4.43
C ASN A 152 8.49 -12.74 -5.79
N VAL A 153 7.66 -13.64 -6.32
CA VAL A 153 7.89 -14.24 -7.65
C VAL A 153 7.95 -13.14 -8.72
N TYR A 154 6.98 -12.20 -8.71
CA TYR A 154 6.97 -11.07 -9.62
C TYR A 154 8.23 -10.21 -9.50
N PHE A 155 8.58 -9.78 -8.27
CA PHE A 155 9.70 -8.89 -8.03
C PHE A 155 11.02 -9.52 -8.49
N PHE A 156 11.33 -10.74 -8.07
CA PHE A 156 12.58 -11.40 -8.45
C PHE A 156 12.64 -11.75 -9.94
N SER A 157 11.51 -12.16 -10.54
CA SER A 157 11.46 -12.43 -11.97
C SER A 157 11.71 -11.16 -12.77
N MET A 158 11.04 -10.06 -12.42
CA MET A 158 11.22 -8.78 -13.13
C MET A 158 12.62 -8.21 -12.92
N GLN A 159 13.18 -8.33 -11.72
CA GLN A 159 14.58 -7.95 -11.48
C GLN A 159 15.52 -8.71 -12.41
N ALA A 160 15.36 -10.02 -12.57
CA ALA A 160 16.18 -10.82 -13.49
C ALA A 160 15.98 -10.47 -14.95
N LEU A 161 14.73 -10.40 -15.40
CA LEU A 161 14.41 -10.09 -16.79
C LEU A 161 14.93 -8.71 -17.20
N LEU A 162 14.76 -7.69 -16.35
CA LEU A 162 15.21 -6.33 -16.62
C LEU A 162 16.72 -6.14 -16.47
N SER A 163 17.41 -7.09 -15.82
CA SER A 163 18.88 -7.12 -15.75
C SER A 163 19.51 -7.84 -16.94
N GLY A 164 18.72 -8.49 -17.78
CA GLY A 164 19.20 -9.23 -18.96
C GLY A 164 19.48 -10.71 -18.71
N ASP A 165 19.13 -11.26 -17.55
CA ASP A 165 19.42 -12.66 -17.18
C ASP A 165 18.56 -13.70 -17.95
N GLY A 166 17.58 -13.22 -18.72
CA GLY A 166 16.64 -14.07 -19.45
C GLY A 166 15.66 -14.84 -18.56
N ILE A 167 14.82 -15.67 -19.18
CA ILE A 167 13.76 -16.41 -18.49
C ILE A 167 14.35 -17.50 -17.57
N SER A 168 15.40 -18.19 -18.02
CA SER A 168 16.09 -19.21 -17.21
C SER A 168 16.71 -18.60 -15.96
N GLY A 169 17.40 -17.46 -16.09
CA GLY A 169 17.95 -16.71 -14.96
C GLY A 169 16.87 -16.22 -14.01
N ALA A 170 15.72 -15.77 -14.52
CA ALA A 170 14.58 -15.39 -13.69
C ALA A 170 14.02 -16.55 -12.87
N VAL A 171 13.83 -17.72 -13.50
CA VAL A 171 13.36 -18.94 -12.79
C VAL A 171 14.37 -19.36 -11.73
N GLN A 172 15.66 -19.35 -12.06
CA GLN A 172 16.71 -19.72 -11.11
C GLN A 172 16.74 -18.76 -9.92
N ARG A 173 16.71 -17.44 -10.17
CA ARG A 173 16.67 -16.43 -9.10
C ARG A 173 15.47 -16.63 -8.19
N VAL A 174 14.28 -16.86 -8.73
CA VAL A 174 13.08 -17.14 -7.92
C VAL A 174 13.28 -18.40 -7.08
N ARG A 175 13.82 -19.48 -7.63
CA ARG A 175 14.08 -20.72 -6.87
C ARG A 175 15.02 -20.49 -5.70
N ASP A 176 16.06 -19.69 -5.90
CA ASP A 176 17.10 -19.48 -4.90
C ASP A 176 16.66 -18.51 -3.79
N THR A 177 15.83 -17.51 -4.12
CA THR A 177 15.51 -16.43 -3.17
C THR A 177 14.10 -16.50 -2.58
N LEU A 178 13.14 -17.15 -3.24
CA LEU A 178 11.72 -17.07 -2.86
C LEU A 178 11.47 -17.54 -1.44
N LEU A 179 11.96 -18.73 -1.08
CA LEU A 179 11.67 -19.31 0.23
C LEU A 179 12.28 -18.48 1.36
N THR A 180 13.53 -18.08 1.22
CA THR A 180 14.24 -17.23 2.19
C THR A 180 13.52 -15.89 2.36
N SER A 181 13.17 -15.23 1.25
CA SER A 181 12.45 -13.96 1.28
C SER A 181 11.06 -14.07 1.89
N TRP A 182 10.34 -15.15 1.58
CA TRP A 182 9.00 -15.41 2.14
C TRP A 182 9.05 -15.66 3.66
N ILE A 183 9.99 -16.47 4.13
CA ILE A 183 10.20 -16.73 5.57
C ILE A 183 10.56 -15.43 6.30
N ASN A 184 11.48 -14.64 5.74
CA ASN A 184 11.84 -13.34 6.30
C ASN A 184 10.64 -12.39 6.33
N SER A 185 9.81 -12.41 5.30
CA SER A 185 8.59 -11.61 5.26
C SER A 185 7.61 -11.99 6.37
N CYS A 186 7.48 -13.28 6.69
CA CYS A 186 6.61 -13.78 7.76
C CYS A 186 7.00 -13.30 9.17
N LYS A 187 8.23 -12.79 9.37
CA LYS A 187 8.66 -12.24 10.68
C LYS A 187 7.99 -10.91 11.02
N ILE A 188 7.66 -10.09 10.02
CA ILE A 188 7.22 -8.70 10.22
C ILE A 188 5.83 -8.46 9.61
N TRP A 189 5.62 -8.94 8.38
CA TRP A 189 4.43 -8.60 7.60
C TRP A 189 3.09 -9.05 8.21
N PRO A 190 2.97 -10.16 8.97
CA PRO A 190 1.70 -10.50 9.62
C PRO A 190 1.20 -9.41 10.58
N ILE A 191 2.10 -8.82 11.38
CA ILE A 191 1.74 -7.75 12.33
C ILE A 191 1.43 -6.45 11.57
N VAL A 192 2.23 -6.12 10.56
CA VAL A 192 1.97 -4.96 9.68
C VAL A 192 0.61 -5.10 9.01
N MET A 193 0.28 -6.28 8.50
CA MET A 193 -0.98 -6.57 7.83
C MET A 193 -2.15 -6.51 8.81
N ALA A 194 -1.98 -7.04 10.02
CA ALA A 194 -2.98 -6.94 11.08
C ALA A 194 -3.33 -5.47 11.39
N PHE A 195 -2.30 -4.63 11.55
CA PHE A 195 -2.47 -3.20 11.78
C PHE A 195 -3.14 -2.51 10.60
N ASN A 196 -2.64 -2.74 9.38
CA ASN A 196 -3.15 -2.13 8.14
C ASN A 196 -4.65 -2.42 7.93
N LEU A 197 -5.06 -3.68 8.12
CA LEU A 197 -6.45 -4.07 7.95
C LEU A 197 -7.38 -3.57 9.06
N SER A 198 -6.86 -3.35 10.27
CA SER A 198 -7.65 -2.99 11.45
C SER A 198 -7.81 -1.47 11.61
N TYR A 199 -6.77 -0.69 11.28
CA TYR A 199 -6.73 0.74 11.61
C TYR A 199 -6.59 1.66 10.41
N VAL A 200 -6.10 1.17 9.27
CA VAL A 200 -5.85 2.02 8.09
C VAL A 200 -7.06 1.97 7.14
N PRO A 201 -7.67 3.13 6.81
CA PRO A 201 -8.74 3.21 5.83
C PRO A 201 -8.30 2.71 4.46
N LEU A 202 -9.21 2.13 3.68
CA LEU A 202 -8.91 1.42 2.42
C LEU A 202 -8.06 2.27 1.46
N GLU A 203 -8.36 3.56 1.34
CA GLU A 203 -7.63 4.49 0.48
C GLU A 203 -6.14 4.63 0.82
N TYR A 204 -5.74 4.44 2.09
CA TYR A 204 -4.36 4.63 2.54
C TYR A 204 -3.58 3.32 2.72
N ARG A 205 -4.22 2.15 2.59
CA ARG A 205 -3.58 0.86 2.93
C ARG A 205 -2.33 0.54 2.13
N ALA A 206 -2.35 0.85 0.84
CA ALA A 206 -1.20 0.62 -0.03
C ALA A 206 -0.09 1.65 0.21
N LEU A 207 -0.45 2.90 0.55
CA LEU A 207 0.52 3.93 0.94
C LEU A 207 1.22 3.54 2.25
N PHE A 208 0.47 3.11 3.26
CA PHE A 208 1.00 2.60 4.52
C PHE A 208 1.95 1.42 4.29
N ALA A 209 1.54 0.42 3.52
CA ALA A 209 2.40 -0.73 3.19
C ALA A 209 3.68 -0.29 2.46
N GLY A 210 3.58 0.69 1.56
CA GLY A 210 4.72 1.27 0.87
C GLY A 210 5.72 1.98 1.79
N ILE A 211 5.22 2.70 2.81
CA ILE A 211 6.09 3.35 3.81
C ILE A 211 6.85 2.30 4.64
N ILE A 212 6.18 1.23 5.06
CA ILE A 212 6.85 0.12 5.74
C ILE A 212 7.88 -0.55 4.82
N ASN A 213 7.57 -0.65 3.52
CA ASN A 213 8.50 -1.18 2.53
C ASN A 213 9.77 -0.34 2.39
N LEU A 214 9.71 1.00 2.54
CA LEU A 214 10.91 1.85 2.59
C LEU A 214 11.86 1.41 3.72
N GLY A 215 11.31 1.23 4.92
CA GLY A 215 12.07 0.75 6.07
C GLY A 215 12.60 -0.67 5.88
N TRP A 216 11.83 -1.54 5.23
CA TRP A 216 12.26 -2.89 4.87
C TRP A 216 13.46 -2.88 3.90
N GLN A 217 13.44 -2.03 2.87
CA GLN A 217 14.55 -1.91 1.92
C GLN A 217 15.82 -1.40 2.61
N ALA A 218 15.71 -0.43 3.52
CA ALA A 218 16.84 0.03 4.34
C ALA A 218 17.38 -1.09 5.24
N TYR A 219 16.49 -1.83 5.90
CA TYR A 219 16.85 -2.97 6.75
C TYR A 219 17.62 -4.06 5.98
N LEU A 220 17.13 -4.44 4.80
CA LEU A 220 17.83 -5.41 3.95
C LEU A 220 19.20 -4.90 3.49
N SER A 221 19.30 -3.61 3.16
CA SER A 221 20.59 -3.00 2.78
C SER A 221 21.60 -3.07 3.92
N LEU A 222 21.18 -2.76 5.16
CA LEU A 222 22.03 -2.89 6.34
C LEU A 222 22.45 -4.34 6.60
N LEU A 223 21.50 -5.27 6.47
CA LEU A 223 21.76 -6.68 6.72
C LEU A 223 22.78 -7.25 5.73
N ASN A 224 22.66 -6.89 4.45
CA ASN A 224 23.62 -7.29 3.41
C ASN A 224 25.02 -6.73 3.72
N ARG A 225 25.11 -5.44 4.07
CA ARG A 225 26.38 -4.81 4.45
C ARG A 225 27.03 -5.49 5.66
N TRP A 226 26.25 -5.83 6.68
CA TRP A 226 26.75 -6.57 7.83
C TRP A 226 27.22 -7.99 7.48
N ALA A 227 26.59 -8.63 6.49
CA ALA A 227 27.05 -9.93 6.00
C ALA A 227 28.41 -9.81 5.28
N GLU A 228 28.55 -8.82 4.39
CA GLU A 228 29.80 -8.55 3.66
C GLU A 228 30.98 -8.25 4.62
N VAL A 229 30.77 -7.40 5.63
CA VAL A 229 31.80 -7.11 6.64
C VAL A 229 32.23 -8.37 7.39
N ARG A 230 31.27 -9.22 7.78
CA ARG A 230 31.57 -10.47 8.50
C ARG A 230 32.30 -11.48 7.62
N GLU A 231 31.98 -11.53 6.33
CA GLU A 231 32.69 -12.37 5.35
C GLU A 231 34.12 -11.89 5.15
N ALA A 232 34.36 -10.57 5.12
CA ALA A 232 35.70 -9.99 5.05
C ALA A 232 36.54 -10.31 6.31
N GLU A 233 35.98 -10.12 7.50
CA GLU A 233 36.64 -10.46 8.78
C GLU A 233 36.99 -11.96 8.84
N ALA A 234 36.08 -12.83 8.39
CA ALA A 234 36.30 -14.27 8.34
C ALA A 234 37.39 -14.66 7.32
N ALA A 235 37.46 -13.97 6.18
CA ALA A 235 38.50 -14.18 5.18
C ALA A 235 39.88 -13.73 5.68
N GLU A 236 39.95 -12.60 6.39
CA GLU A 236 41.18 -12.10 7.01
C GLU A 236 41.69 -13.08 8.08
N THR A 237 40.84 -13.49 9.01
CA THR A 237 41.21 -14.49 10.04
C THR A 237 41.62 -15.84 9.44
N ALA A 238 40.97 -16.28 8.35
CA ALA A 238 41.40 -17.48 7.63
C ALA A 238 42.77 -17.31 6.96
N ALA A 239 43.04 -16.15 6.37
CA ALA A 239 44.33 -15.84 5.76
C ALA A 239 45.46 -15.77 6.81
N GLU A 240 45.20 -15.15 7.97
CA GLU A 240 46.14 -15.12 9.10
C GLU A 240 46.42 -16.53 9.64
N ALA A 241 45.40 -17.36 9.80
CA ALA A 241 45.56 -18.75 10.26
C ALA A 241 46.39 -19.59 9.28
N VAL A 242 46.23 -19.39 7.97
CA VAL A 242 47.06 -20.04 6.95
C VAL A 242 48.50 -19.51 6.96
N ALA A 243 48.70 -18.21 7.20
CA ALA A 243 50.04 -17.62 7.26
C ALA A 243 50.86 -18.05 8.49
N LEU A 244 50.19 -18.47 9.57
CA LEU A 244 50.82 -18.97 10.80
C LEU A 244 51.06 -20.50 10.80
N ALA A 245 50.56 -21.23 9.79
CA ALA A 245 50.68 -22.68 9.65
C ALA A 245 51.86 -23.08 8.75
#